data_AF-A0A354BI89-F1
#
_entry.id   AF-A0A354BI89-F1
#
_cell.length_a   1.000
_cell.length_b   1.000
_cell.length_c   1.000
_cell.angle_alpha   90.00
_cell.angle_beta   90.00
_cell.angle_gamma   90.00
#
_symmetry.space_group_name_H-M   'P 1'
#
loop_
_entity.id
_entity.type
_entity.pdbx_description
1 polymer ?
#
loop_
_entity_poly.entity_id
_entity_poly.type
_entity_poly.pdbx_seq_one_letter_code
_entity_poly.pdbx_strand_id
1 'polypeptide(L)'
;EAEQYIAGCIILAAAPCTAMVFVWSYLTDGDPAYTLVQVSVNDLIMLVLFAPLVVFLVSGASSLHVPYEVLLYSVLAFIVIPLTIGVLLRQWFIRNHSKEWFENTLLPRFAPVTIIALLATLVLIFAFQAENISGKALHVALIAVPLLLQVYFNASLTYGLMKWLKVPYAVAAPGALIGASNFFELAVATAIALFGAESGAALVTVVGVLVEVPVMLSVCAACNRTRDWFPAEAAA
;
A
#
# COMPACT_ATOMS: atom_id res chain seq x y z
N GLU A 1 2.73 25.49 1.63
CA GLU A 1 1.78 24.43 1.23
C GLU A 1 2.29 23.57 0.07
N ALA A 2 2.73 24.13 -1.06
CA ALA A 2 3.23 23.33 -2.20
C ALA A 2 4.35 22.34 -1.82
N GLU A 3 5.31 22.75 -0.99
CA GLU A 3 6.36 21.86 -0.49
C GLU A 3 5.83 20.71 0.38
N GLN A 4 4.78 20.96 1.17
CA GLN A 4 4.13 19.91 1.96
C GLN A 4 3.34 18.95 1.06
N TYR A 5 2.77 19.43 -0.04
CA TYR A 5 2.14 18.56 -1.02
C TYR A 5 3.17 17.63 -1.68
N ILE A 6 4.33 18.17 -2.06
CA ILE A 6 5.44 17.37 -2.63
C ILE A 6 5.93 16.34 -1.60
N ALA A 7 6.17 16.75 -0.36
CA ALA A 7 6.59 15.84 0.70
C ALA A 7 5.55 14.73 0.97
N GLY A 8 4.26 15.08 1.00
CA GLY A 8 3.17 14.12 1.13
C GLY A 8 3.10 13.12 -0.02
N CYS A 9 3.27 13.58 -1.27
CA CYS A 9 3.32 12.70 -2.44
C CYS A 9 4.51 11.73 -2.36
N ILE A 10 5.69 12.21 -1.94
CA ILE A 10 6.89 11.39 -1.79
C ILE A 10 6.69 10.34 -0.70
N ILE A 11 6.16 10.73 0.47
CA ILE A 11 5.89 9.80 1.58
C ILE A 11 4.90 8.73 1.15
N LEU A 12 3.83 9.11 0.44
CA LEU A 12 2.84 8.16 -0.08
C LEU A 12 3.47 7.20 -1.09
N ALA A 13 4.21 7.72 -2.08
CA ALA A 13 4.81 6.92 -3.14
C ALA A 13 5.97 6.03 -2.67
N ALA A 14 6.66 6.40 -1.60
CA ALA A 14 7.76 5.63 -1.04
C ALA A 14 7.30 4.47 -0.14
N ALA A 15 6.01 4.42 0.21
CA ALA A 15 5.44 3.39 1.08
C ALA A 15 4.74 2.31 0.22
N PRO A 16 5.38 1.17 -0.09
CA PRO A 16 4.75 0.09 -0.85
C PRO A 16 3.64 -0.60 -0.05
N CYS A 17 2.53 -0.94 -0.71
CA CYS A 17 1.41 -1.62 -0.07
C CYS A 17 1.73 -3.06 0.37
N THR A 18 1.14 -3.48 1.49
CA THR A 18 1.41 -4.77 2.14
C THR A 18 0.15 -5.62 2.33
N ALA A 19 -0.99 -4.99 2.65
CA ALA A 19 -2.25 -5.68 2.94
C ALA A 19 -3.17 -5.81 1.72
N MET A 20 -3.47 -4.70 1.04
CA MET A 20 -4.48 -4.65 -0.02
C MET A 20 -4.08 -5.46 -1.26
N VAL A 21 -2.78 -5.69 -1.45
CA VAL A 21 -2.21 -6.54 -2.49
C VAL A 21 -2.75 -7.98 -2.51
N PHE A 22 -3.14 -8.54 -1.36
CA PHE A 22 -3.81 -9.85 -1.34
C PHE A 22 -5.23 -9.79 -1.92
N VAL A 23 -5.94 -8.69 -1.70
CA VAL A 23 -7.27 -8.45 -2.31
C VAL A 23 -7.11 -8.30 -3.82
N TRP A 24 -6.11 -7.55 -4.27
CA TRP A 24 -5.79 -7.41 -5.69
C TRP A 24 -5.44 -8.74 -6.34
N SER A 25 -4.56 -9.52 -5.71
CA SER A 25 -4.22 -10.87 -6.17
C SER A 25 -5.45 -11.76 -6.25
N TYR A 26 -6.33 -11.73 -5.24
CA TYR A 26 -7.56 -12.52 -5.22
C TYR A 26 -8.52 -12.12 -6.35
N LEU A 27 -8.70 -10.81 -6.59
CA LEU A 27 -9.59 -10.29 -7.63
C LEU A 27 -9.08 -10.57 -9.06
N THR A 28 -7.80 -10.89 -9.22
CA THR A 28 -7.20 -11.23 -10.52
C THR A 28 -6.84 -12.71 -10.69
N ASP A 29 -7.34 -13.62 -9.84
CA ASP A 29 -6.93 -15.03 -9.85
C ASP A 29 -5.39 -15.21 -9.81
N GLY A 30 -4.72 -14.39 -9.02
CA GLY A 30 -3.27 -14.36 -8.89
C GLY A 30 -2.71 -15.48 -8.01
N ASP A 31 -1.45 -15.84 -8.22
CA ASP A 31 -0.73 -16.81 -7.40
C ASP A 31 -0.50 -16.26 -5.97
N PRO A 32 -1.11 -16.87 -4.93
CA PRO A 32 -0.95 -16.43 -3.56
C PRO A 32 0.48 -16.55 -3.02
N ALA A 33 1.26 -17.52 -3.51
CA ALA A 33 2.65 -17.72 -3.10
C ALA A 33 3.53 -16.60 -3.65
N TYR A 34 3.34 -16.23 -4.91
CA TYR A 34 4.01 -15.06 -5.50
C TYR A 34 3.68 -13.78 -4.72
N THR A 35 2.40 -13.53 -4.46
CA THR A 35 1.95 -12.35 -3.72
C THR A 35 2.58 -12.30 -2.33
N LEU A 36 2.63 -13.43 -1.61
CA LEU A 36 3.28 -13.51 -0.30
C LEU A 36 4.77 -13.17 -0.35
N VAL A 37 5.49 -13.68 -1.35
CA VAL A 37 6.92 -13.38 -1.53
C VAL A 37 7.12 -11.89 -1.81
N GLN A 38 6.31 -11.31 -2.69
CA GLN A 38 6.38 -9.88 -3.00
C GLN A 38 6.10 -8.99 -1.78
N VAL A 39 5.07 -9.32 -1.00
CA VAL A 39 4.78 -8.60 0.26
C VAL A 39 5.95 -8.68 1.22
N SER A 40 6.52 -9.87 1.40
CA SER A 40 7.67 -10.06 2.29
C SER A 40 8.90 -9.24 1.86
N VAL A 41 9.13 -9.14 0.55
CA VAL A 41 10.21 -8.31 -0.02
C VAL A 41 9.92 -6.82 0.17
N ASN A 42 8.69 -6.38 -0.08
CA ASN A 42 8.27 -4.99 0.15
C ASN A 42 8.45 -4.60 1.62
N ASP A 43 8.00 -5.43 2.56
CA ASP A 43 8.14 -5.18 4.00
C ASP A 43 9.62 -5.03 4.42
N LEU A 44 10.49 -5.89 3.90
CA LEU A 44 11.93 -5.83 4.19
C LEU A 44 12.56 -4.56 3.61
N ILE A 45 12.21 -4.22 2.37
CA ILE A 45 12.62 -2.97 1.72
C ILE A 45 12.13 -1.77 2.54
N MET A 46 10.89 -1.77 3.01
CA MET A 46 10.36 -0.70 3.85
C MET A 46 11.15 -0.51 5.13
N LEU A 47 11.48 -1.61 5.82
CA LEU A 47 12.18 -1.54 7.10
C LEU A 47 13.52 -0.81 6.99
N VAL A 48 14.24 -1.01 5.87
CA VAL A 48 15.59 -0.51 5.68
C VAL A 48 15.64 0.77 4.84
N LEU A 49 14.86 0.83 3.75
CA LEU A 49 14.97 1.86 2.73
C LEU A 49 13.91 2.97 2.85
N PHE A 50 12.79 2.77 3.54
CA PHE A 50 11.74 3.80 3.62
C PHE A 50 12.27 5.12 4.19
N ALA A 51 12.87 5.08 5.39
CA ALA A 51 13.35 6.30 6.04
C ALA A 51 14.49 6.99 5.25
N PRO A 52 15.55 6.28 4.79
CA PRO A 52 16.58 6.89 3.95
C PRO A 52 16.04 7.46 2.64
N LEU A 53 15.15 6.74 1.96
CA LEU A 53 14.60 7.15 0.67
C LEU A 53 13.74 8.41 0.80
N VAL A 54 12.87 8.46 1.81
CA VAL A 54 12.03 9.63 2.08
C VAL A 54 12.89 10.84 2.44
N VAL A 55 13.89 10.70 3.32
CA VAL A 55 14.79 11.82 3.65
C VAL A 55 15.53 12.32 2.42
N PHE A 56 16.06 11.41 1.60
CA PHE A 56 16.79 11.76 0.39
C PHE A 56 15.90 12.50 -0.62
N LEU A 57 14.71 11.95 -0.93
CA LEU A 57 13.80 12.52 -1.91
C LEU A 57 13.17 13.82 -1.44
N VAL A 58 12.75 13.90 -0.16
CA VAL A 58 12.13 15.13 0.38
C VAL A 58 13.16 16.26 0.49
N SER A 59 14.40 15.96 0.89
CA SER A 59 15.47 16.98 0.96
C SER A 59 15.92 17.46 -0.43
N GLY A 60 15.81 16.62 -1.45
CA GLY A 60 16.13 16.98 -2.84
C GLY A 60 15.01 17.74 -3.55
N ALA A 61 13.75 17.52 -3.16
CA ALA A 61 12.57 18.08 -3.83
C ALA A 61 11.89 19.23 -3.05
N SER A 62 12.19 19.40 -1.77
CA SER A 62 11.62 20.44 -0.90
C SER A 62 12.66 20.97 0.08
N SER A 63 12.42 22.16 0.64
CA SER A 63 13.27 22.71 1.71
C SER A 63 12.93 22.13 3.10
N LEU A 64 11.95 21.23 3.17
CA LEU A 64 11.46 20.65 4.40
C LEU A 64 12.44 19.61 4.93
N HIS A 65 12.85 19.78 6.19
CA HIS A 65 13.63 18.79 6.89
C HIS A 65 12.70 17.73 7.49
N VAL A 66 12.87 16.48 7.06
CA VAL A 66 12.16 15.33 7.63
C VAL A 66 13.10 14.64 8.63
N PRO A 67 12.82 14.71 9.94
CA PRO A 67 13.63 14.04 10.95
C PRO A 67 13.60 12.53 10.75
N TYR A 68 14.80 11.93 10.54
CA TYR A 68 14.97 10.50 10.36
C TYR A 68 14.39 9.68 11.52
N GLU A 69 14.50 10.21 12.75
CA GLU A 69 13.98 9.57 13.95
C GLU A 69 12.46 9.34 13.90
N VAL A 70 11.69 10.32 13.38
CA VAL A 70 10.23 10.19 13.28
C VAL A 70 9.84 9.10 12.29
N LEU A 71 10.53 9.03 11.14
CA LEU A 71 10.31 7.98 10.15
C LEU A 71 10.65 6.60 10.72
N LEU A 72 11.77 6.49 11.46
CA LEU A 72 12.18 5.26 12.11
C LEU A 72 11.17 4.82 13.16
N TYR A 73 10.69 5.74 14.01
CA TYR A 73 9.65 5.44 14.99
C TYR A 73 8.34 5.00 14.32
N SER A 74 7.95 5.61 13.19
CA SER A 74 6.79 5.15 12.42
C SER A 74 6.97 3.73 11.91
N VAL A 75 8.12 3.39 11.31
CA VAL A 75 8.40 2.01 10.85
C VAL A 75 8.40 1.03 12.03
N LEU A 76 9.01 1.40 13.16
CA LEU A 76 9.02 0.55 14.35
C LEU A 76 7.61 0.30 14.88
N ALA A 77 6.81 1.37 15.01
CA ALA A 77 5.48 1.31 15.59
C ALA A 77 4.46 0.59 14.70
N PHE A 78 4.49 0.84 13.38
CA PHE A 78 3.50 0.31 12.45
C PHE A 78 3.88 -1.03 11.82
N ILE A 79 5.16 -1.36 11.75
CA ILE A 79 5.63 -2.60 11.10
C ILE A 79 6.29 -3.52 12.12
N VAL A 80 7.36 -3.09 12.79
CA VAL A 80 8.19 -3.99 13.60
C VAL A 80 7.45 -4.52 14.82
N ILE A 81 6.75 -3.66 15.57
CA ILE A 81 6.00 -4.07 16.76
C ILE A 81 4.86 -5.04 16.40
N PRO A 82 3.94 -4.73 15.46
CA PRO A 82 2.88 -5.65 15.06
C PRO A 82 3.40 -6.97 14.49
N LEU A 83 4.45 -6.93 13.66
CA LEU A 83 5.04 -8.14 13.07
C LEU A 83 5.66 -9.04 14.16
N THR A 84 6.40 -8.45 15.11
CA THR A 84 7.01 -9.19 16.21
C THR A 84 5.93 -9.85 17.08
N ILE A 85 4.89 -9.10 17.45
CA ILE A 85 3.75 -9.63 18.20
C ILE A 85 3.07 -10.76 17.42
N GLY A 86 2.83 -10.58 16.12
CA GLY A 86 2.22 -11.58 15.24
C GLY A 86 3.03 -12.88 15.17
N VAL A 87 4.36 -12.79 15.04
CA VAL A 87 5.26 -13.95 15.04
C VAL A 87 5.25 -14.66 16.38
N LEU A 88 5.32 -13.92 17.50
CA LEU A 88 5.29 -14.50 18.84
C LEU A 88 3.95 -15.20 19.11
N LEU A 89 2.83 -14.57 18.77
CA LEU A 89 1.50 -15.16 18.88
C LEU A 89 1.38 -16.42 18.03
N ARG A 90 1.82 -16.36 16.76
CA ARG A 90 1.80 -17.53 15.86
C ARG A 90 2.59 -18.69 16.46
N GLN A 91 3.80 -18.46 16.95
CA GLN A 91 4.62 -19.49 17.58
C GLN A 91 3.96 -20.06 18.84
N TRP A 92 3.35 -19.22 19.67
CA TRP A 92 2.65 -19.63 20.88
C TRP A 92 1.41 -20.49 20.58
N PHE A 93 0.56 -20.05 19.65
CA PHE A 93 -0.64 -20.80 19.27
C PHE A 93 -0.32 -22.13 18.58
N ILE A 94 0.67 -22.17 17.68
CA ILE A 94 1.08 -23.42 17.02
C ILE A 94 1.66 -24.41 18.04
N ARG A 95 2.43 -23.94 19.02
CA ARG A 95 2.97 -24.80 20.10
C ARG A 95 1.87 -25.38 20.98
N ASN A 96 0.81 -24.61 21.27
CA ASN A 96 -0.23 -25.02 22.21
C ASN A 96 -1.38 -25.81 21.55
N HIS A 97 -1.73 -25.50 20.30
CA HIS A 97 -2.97 -25.99 19.67
C HIS A 97 -2.76 -26.68 18.32
N SER A 98 -1.52 -26.85 17.85
CA SER A 98 -1.14 -27.36 16.51
C SER A 98 -1.34 -26.37 15.36
N LYS A 99 -0.65 -26.63 14.24
CA LYS A 99 -0.71 -25.81 13.02
C LYS A 99 -2.09 -25.85 12.37
N GLU A 100 -2.73 -27.01 12.33
CA GLU A 100 -4.03 -27.21 11.68
C GLU A 100 -5.14 -26.43 12.39
N TRP A 101 -5.12 -26.38 13.73
CA TRP A 101 -6.06 -25.57 14.49
C TRP A 101 -5.85 -24.07 14.24
N PHE A 102 -4.60 -23.61 14.18
CA PHE A 102 -4.28 -22.21 13.88
C PHE A 102 -4.84 -21.79 12.52
N GLU A 103 -4.61 -22.60 11.49
CA GLU A 103 -5.03 -22.31 10.11
C GLU A 103 -6.55 -22.44 9.90
N ASN A 104 -7.20 -23.46 10.48
CA ASN A 104 -8.61 -23.74 10.22
C ASN A 104 -9.58 -23.12 11.24
N THR A 105 -9.11 -22.70 12.41
CA THR A 105 -9.99 -22.17 13.48
C THR A 105 -9.66 -20.73 13.85
N LEU A 106 -8.38 -20.38 14.01
CA LEU A 106 -7.98 -19.05 14.45
C LEU A 106 -7.99 -18.05 13.28
N LEU A 107 -7.25 -18.34 12.21
CA LEU A 107 -7.14 -17.43 11.05
C LEU A 107 -8.50 -17.02 10.45
N PRO A 108 -9.47 -17.94 10.24
CA PRO A 108 -10.76 -17.56 9.66
C PRO A 108 -11.58 -16.63 10.56
N ARG A 109 -11.37 -16.66 11.89
CA ARG A 109 -12.02 -15.74 12.83
C ARG A 109 -11.39 -14.34 12.83
N PHE A 110 -10.10 -14.24 12.51
CA PHE A 110 -9.40 -12.94 12.41
C PHE A 110 -9.64 -12.23 11.07
N ALA A 111 -9.96 -12.96 10.01
CA ALA A 111 -10.28 -12.38 8.70
C ALA A 111 -11.34 -11.25 8.75
N PRO A 112 -12.55 -11.45 9.34
CA PRO A 112 -13.54 -10.38 9.43
C PRO A 112 -13.10 -9.22 10.33
N VAL A 113 -12.36 -9.49 11.42
CA VAL A 113 -11.83 -8.45 12.32
C VAL A 113 -10.86 -7.54 11.58
N THR A 114 -10.01 -8.11 10.72
CA THR A 114 -9.04 -7.37 9.91
C THR A 114 -9.76 -6.42 8.94
N ILE A 115 -10.79 -6.92 8.26
CA ILE A 115 -11.60 -6.10 7.33
C ILE A 115 -12.32 -4.98 8.09
N ILE A 116 -12.94 -5.27 9.24
CA ILE A 116 -13.62 -4.26 10.05
C ILE A 116 -12.63 -3.19 10.54
N ALA A 117 -11.45 -3.58 11.02
CA ALA A 117 -10.43 -2.65 11.49
C ALA A 117 -9.89 -1.75 10.35
N LEU A 118 -9.66 -2.34 9.17
CA LEU A 118 -9.24 -1.60 7.97
C LEU A 118 -10.30 -0.57 7.56
N LEU A 119 -11.56 -1.00 7.42
CA LEU A 119 -12.67 -0.11 7.04
C LEU A 119 -12.93 0.96 8.10
N ALA A 120 -12.84 0.61 9.39
CA ALA A 120 -12.98 1.59 10.47
C ALA A 120 -11.87 2.64 10.41
N THR A 121 -10.62 2.24 10.19
CA THR A 121 -9.48 3.16 10.03
C THR A 121 -9.69 4.09 8.84
N LEU A 122 -10.13 3.54 7.71
CA LEU A 122 -10.46 4.30 6.50
C LEU A 122 -11.53 5.36 6.77
N VAL A 123 -12.64 4.97 7.42
CA VAL A 123 -13.73 5.88 7.80
C VAL A 123 -13.23 6.98 8.72
N LEU A 124 -12.42 6.64 9.73
CA LEU A 124 -11.87 7.62 10.68
C LEU A 124 -10.94 8.62 9.99
N ILE A 125 -10.05 8.15 9.11
CA ILE A 125 -9.12 9.01 8.36
C ILE A 125 -9.92 10.01 7.49
N PHE A 126 -10.95 9.54 6.78
CA PHE A 126 -11.80 10.42 5.98
C PHE A 126 -12.64 11.37 6.82
N ALA A 127 -13.16 10.91 7.96
CA ALA A 127 -13.92 11.76 8.87
C ALA A 127 -13.05 12.90 9.41
N PHE A 128 -11.81 12.62 9.81
CA PHE A 128 -10.87 13.64 10.28
C PHE A 128 -10.40 14.61 9.19
N GLN A 129 -10.45 14.21 7.91
CA GLN A 129 -10.09 15.09 6.79
C GLN A 129 -11.28 15.65 6.01
N ALA A 130 -12.52 15.44 6.46
CA ALA A 130 -13.71 15.82 5.71
C ALA A 130 -13.77 17.33 5.40
N GLU A 131 -13.38 18.17 6.36
CA GLU A 131 -13.31 19.63 6.19
C GLU A 131 -12.25 20.04 5.17
N ASN A 132 -11.06 19.41 5.21
CA ASN A 132 -9.99 19.71 4.26
C ASN A 132 -10.33 19.23 2.84
N ILE A 133 -10.98 18.08 2.69
CA ILE A 133 -11.42 17.55 1.40
C ILE A 133 -12.50 18.43 0.78
N SER A 134 -13.49 18.87 1.57
CA SER A 134 -14.60 19.70 1.10
C SER A 134 -14.21 21.16 0.87
N GLY A 135 -13.36 21.73 1.72
CA GLY A 135 -12.92 23.13 1.65
C GLY A 135 -11.87 23.40 0.56
N LYS A 136 -11.12 22.39 0.11
CA LYS A 136 -9.98 22.53 -0.82
C LYS A 136 -10.14 21.70 -2.10
N ALA A 137 -11.34 21.66 -2.69
CA ALA A 137 -11.65 20.83 -3.87
C ALA A 137 -10.68 20.99 -5.06
N LEU A 138 -10.21 22.21 -5.35
CA LEU A 138 -9.22 22.46 -6.40
C LEU A 138 -7.88 21.76 -6.09
N HIS A 139 -7.42 21.80 -4.83
CA HIS A 139 -6.20 21.13 -4.42
C HIS A 139 -6.34 19.61 -4.52
N VAL A 140 -7.49 19.06 -4.10
CA VAL A 140 -7.80 17.64 -4.25
C VAL A 140 -7.70 17.21 -5.71
N ALA A 141 -8.30 17.97 -6.64
CA ALA A 141 -8.22 17.69 -8.06
C ALA A 141 -6.78 17.76 -8.60
N LEU A 142 -6.01 18.77 -8.20
CA LEU A 142 -4.61 18.92 -8.60
C LEU A 142 -3.71 17.80 -8.07
N ILE A 143 -3.99 17.28 -6.88
CA ILE A 143 -3.28 16.13 -6.27
C ILE A 143 -3.69 14.83 -6.96
N ALA A 144 -4.95 14.68 -7.35
CA ALA A 144 -5.45 13.48 -8.02
C ALA A 144 -4.76 13.24 -9.38
N VAL A 145 -4.46 14.29 -10.16
CA VAL A 145 -3.83 14.17 -11.49
C VAL A 145 -2.50 13.41 -11.47
N PRO A 146 -1.47 13.82 -10.69
CA PRO A 146 -0.21 13.09 -10.64
C PRO A 146 -0.36 11.68 -10.06
N LEU A 147 -1.25 11.48 -9.09
CA LEU A 147 -1.53 10.15 -8.53
C LEU A 147 -2.13 9.21 -9.56
N LEU A 148 -3.13 9.67 -10.33
CA LEU A 148 -3.73 8.91 -11.42
C LEU A 148 -2.67 8.53 -12.45
N LEU A 149 -1.84 9.49 -12.85
CA LEU A 149 -0.77 9.27 -13.81
C LEU A 149 0.20 8.22 -13.26
N GLN A 150 0.64 8.35 -12.02
CA GLN A 150 1.54 7.40 -11.37
C GLN A 150 0.96 5.99 -11.35
N VAL A 151 -0.28 5.82 -10.87
CA VAL A 151 -0.91 4.49 -10.73
C VAL A 151 -1.09 3.83 -12.09
N TYR A 152 -1.67 4.52 -13.07
CA TYR A 152 -1.86 3.96 -14.41
C TYR A 152 -0.53 3.70 -15.12
N PHE A 153 0.45 4.60 -14.97
CA PHE A 153 1.77 4.45 -15.58
C PHE A 153 2.49 3.24 -14.99
N ASN A 154 2.61 3.14 -13.66
CA ASN A 154 3.31 2.04 -12.99
C ASN A 154 2.64 0.70 -13.25
N ALA A 155 1.30 0.64 -13.19
CA ALA A 155 0.56 -0.56 -13.49
C ALA A 155 0.75 -0.99 -14.95
N SER A 156 0.58 -0.07 -15.90
CA SER A 156 0.70 -0.38 -17.33
C SER A 156 2.13 -0.74 -17.72
N LEU A 157 3.13 -0.06 -17.15
CA LEU A 157 4.55 -0.34 -17.37
C LEU A 157 4.90 -1.74 -16.86
N THR A 158 4.53 -2.06 -15.62
CA THR A 158 4.80 -3.36 -15.01
C THR A 158 4.09 -4.48 -15.77
N TYR A 159 2.80 -4.30 -16.08
CA TYR A 159 2.01 -5.28 -16.83
C TYR A 159 2.55 -5.49 -18.25
N GLY A 160 2.94 -4.40 -18.93
CA GLY A 160 3.54 -4.44 -20.26
C GLY A 160 4.90 -5.11 -20.28
N LEU A 161 5.76 -4.84 -19.30
CA LEU A 161 7.06 -5.50 -19.15
C LEU A 161 6.89 -6.99 -18.86
N MET A 162 5.98 -7.37 -17.96
CA MET A 162 5.67 -8.77 -17.66
C MET A 162 5.15 -9.51 -18.89
N LYS A 163 4.32 -8.85 -19.71
CA LYS A 163 3.87 -9.40 -21.00
C LYS A 163 5.03 -9.58 -21.97
N TRP A 164 5.91 -8.59 -22.10
CA TRP A 164 7.08 -8.66 -22.97
C TRP A 164 8.05 -9.78 -22.56
N LEU A 165 8.22 -9.98 -21.25
CA LEU A 165 9.01 -11.06 -20.66
C LEU A 165 8.30 -12.42 -20.64
N LYS A 166 7.05 -12.50 -21.14
CA LYS A 166 6.21 -13.72 -21.18
C LYS A 166 5.97 -14.35 -19.81
N VAL A 167 5.85 -13.53 -18.77
CA VAL A 167 5.49 -13.98 -17.41
C VAL A 167 4.03 -14.49 -17.42
N PRO A 168 3.66 -15.54 -16.67
CA PRO A 168 2.27 -15.99 -16.58
C PRO A 168 1.31 -14.92 -16.03
N TYR A 169 0.04 -14.95 -16.44
CA TYR A 169 -0.98 -14.00 -16.00
C TYR A 169 -1.13 -13.94 -14.47
N ALA A 170 -1.14 -15.10 -13.80
CA ALA A 170 -1.26 -15.22 -12.36
C ALA A 170 -0.13 -14.54 -11.57
N VAL A 171 0.97 -14.18 -12.23
CA VAL A 171 2.07 -13.39 -11.66
C VAL A 171 2.05 -11.95 -12.18
N ALA A 172 1.74 -11.76 -13.46
CA ALA A 172 1.76 -10.46 -14.12
C ALA A 172 0.69 -9.50 -13.62
N ALA A 173 -0.56 -9.96 -13.45
CA ALA A 173 -1.66 -9.12 -12.99
C ALA A 173 -1.48 -8.69 -11.52
N PRO A 174 -1.20 -9.60 -10.57
CA PRO A 174 -0.86 -9.20 -9.20
C PRO A 174 0.39 -8.33 -9.15
N GLY A 175 1.44 -8.66 -9.92
CA GLY A 175 2.67 -7.87 -9.97
C GLY A 175 2.44 -6.43 -10.40
N ALA A 176 1.58 -6.19 -11.39
CA ALA A 176 1.22 -4.85 -11.83
C ALA A 176 0.44 -4.07 -10.76
N LEU A 177 -0.49 -4.72 -10.07
CA LEU A 177 -1.26 -4.10 -8.99
C LEU A 177 -0.39 -3.83 -7.76
N ILE A 178 0.49 -4.75 -7.39
CA ILE A 178 1.47 -4.58 -6.30
C ILE A 178 2.38 -3.38 -6.60
N GLY A 179 2.92 -3.28 -7.81
CA GLY A 179 3.83 -2.20 -8.21
C GLY A 179 3.17 -0.81 -8.29
N ALA A 180 1.85 -0.75 -8.34
CA ALA A 180 1.09 0.50 -8.39
C ALA A 180 0.47 0.90 -7.03
N SER A 181 0.40 -0.01 -6.06
CA SER A 181 -0.29 0.19 -4.79
C SER A 181 0.61 0.83 -3.73
N ASN A 182 0.05 1.76 -2.94
CA ASN A 182 0.73 2.44 -1.84
C ASN A 182 0.17 2.01 -0.47
N PHE A 183 0.98 2.19 0.58
CA PHE A 183 0.61 1.92 1.97
C PHE A 183 0.17 3.21 2.65
N PHE A 184 -1.13 3.45 2.58
CA PHE A 184 -1.68 4.72 3.02
C PHE A 184 -1.71 4.90 4.53
N GLU A 185 -1.92 3.86 5.33
CA GLU A 185 -2.01 3.99 6.78
C GLU A 185 -0.70 4.51 7.37
N LEU A 186 0.43 3.93 6.93
CA LEU A 186 1.74 4.42 7.32
C LEU A 186 1.99 5.83 6.78
N ALA A 187 1.62 6.10 5.53
CA ALA A 187 1.84 7.41 4.91
C ALA A 187 1.07 8.52 5.65
N VAL A 188 -0.21 8.31 5.93
CA VAL A 188 -1.06 9.23 6.70
C VAL A 188 -0.51 9.41 8.10
N ALA A 189 -0.21 8.33 8.82
CA ALA A 189 0.34 8.42 10.17
C ALA A 189 1.66 9.20 10.20
N THR A 190 2.54 8.94 9.25
CA THR A 190 3.83 9.62 9.12
C THR A 190 3.67 11.09 8.76
N ALA A 191 2.77 11.42 7.82
CA ALA A 191 2.49 12.81 7.45
C ALA A 191 1.89 13.61 8.62
N ILE A 192 0.98 13.01 9.39
CA ILE A 192 0.41 13.63 10.59
C ILE A 192 1.49 13.83 11.67
N ALA A 193 2.35 12.84 11.90
CA ALA A 193 3.42 12.93 12.88
C ALA A 193 4.47 14.00 12.54
N LEU A 194 4.76 14.19 11.25
CA LEU A 194 5.76 15.14 10.77
C LEU A 194 5.24 16.57 10.61
N PHE A 195 4.04 16.72 10.03
CA PHE A 195 3.54 18.00 9.55
C PHE A 195 2.23 18.42 10.22
N GLY A 196 1.57 17.53 10.96
CA GLY A 196 0.27 17.76 11.59
C GLY A 196 -0.91 17.33 10.73
N ALA A 197 -2.06 17.13 11.36
CA ALA A 197 -3.28 16.64 10.72
C ALA A 197 -3.88 17.61 9.68
N GLU A 198 -3.75 18.93 9.92
CA GLU A 198 -4.25 19.97 9.01
C GLU A 198 -3.26 20.32 7.89
N SER A 199 -2.12 19.64 7.83
CA SER A 199 -1.09 19.94 6.83
C SER A 199 -1.48 19.50 5.42
N GLY A 200 -0.84 20.15 4.43
CA GLY A 200 -1.00 19.72 3.05
C GLY A 200 -0.48 18.30 2.79
N ALA A 201 0.54 17.87 3.53
CA ALA A 201 1.08 16.52 3.42
C ALA A 201 0.05 15.46 3.86
N ALA A 202 -0.63 15.71 4.99
CA ALA A 202 -1.70 14.84 5.47
C ALA A 202 -2.86 14.79 4.47
N LEU A 203 -3.27 15.94 3.92
CA LEU A 203 -4.30 15.99 2.88
C LEU A 203 -3.95 15.13 1.66
N VAL A 204 -2.71 15.24 1.15
CA VAL A 204 -2.25 14.42 0.01
C VAL A 204 -2.37 12.93 0.28
N THR A 205 -1.92 12.48 1.46
CA THR A 205 -1.95 11.05 1.80
C THR A 205 -3.38 10.50 1.86
N VAL A 206 -4.35 11.30 2.31
CA VAL A 206 -5.76 10.89 2.39
C VAL A 206 -6.47 10.97 1.03
N VAL A 207 -6.20 12.01 0.24
CA VAL A 207 -6.67 12.09 -1.16
C VAL A 207 -6.11 10.93 -1.98
N GLY A 208 -4.86 10.52 -1.70
CA GLY A 208 -4.23 9.30 -2.19
C GLY A 208 -5.18 8.12 -2.16
N VAL A 209 -5.67 7.77 -0.95
CA VAL A 209 -6.56 6.63 -0.74
C VAL A 209 -7.87 6.75 -1.49
N LEU A 210 -8.46 7.95 -1.48
CA LEU A 210 -9.74 8.22 -2.13
C LEU A 210 -9.68 7.95 -3.63
N VAL A 211 -8.56 8.33 -4.25
CA VAL A 211 -8.33 8.21 -5.70
C VAL A 211 -7.81 6.81 -6.04
N GLU A 212 -6.91 6.25 -5.23
CA GLU A 212 -6.21 5.01 -5.52
C GLU A 212 -7.17 3.81 -5.58
N VAL A 213 -8.08 3.64 -4.62
CA VAL A 213 -8.94 2.45 -4.56
C VAL A 213 -9.82 2.29 -5.81
N PRO A 214 -10.57 3.31 -6.28
CA PRO A 214 -11.35 3.21 -7.53
C PRO A 214 -10.48 2.94 -8.76
N VAL A 215 -9.29 3.55 -8.81
CA VAL A 215 -8.37 3.42 -9.95
C VAL A 215 -7.79 2.02 -9.99
N MET A 216 -7.36 1.49 -8.86
CA MET A 216 -6.87 0.13 -8.72
C MET A 216 -7.93 -0.90 -9.12
N LEU A 217 -9.19 -0.70 -8.74
CA LEU A 217 -10.30 -1.53 -9.22
C LEU A 217 -10.47 -1.45 -10.75
N SER A 218 -10.30 -0.27 -11.35
CA SER A 218 -10.37 -0.09 -12.80
C SER A 218 -9.21 -0.81 -13.53
N VAL A 219 -8.00 -0.76 -12.97
CA VAL A 219 -6.82 -1.47 -13.48
C VAL A 219 -7.03 -2.98 -13.33
N CYS A 220 -7.52 -3.44 -12.18
CA CYS A 220 -7.88 -4.85 -11.94
C CYS A 220 -8.89 -5.35 -12.99
N ALA A 221 -9.93 -4.55 -13.29
CA ALA A 221 -10.90 -4.89 -14.33
C ALA A 221 -10.26 -4.93 -15.73
N ALA A 222 -9.28 -4.07 -16.02
CA ALA A 222 -8.52 -4.11 -17.27
C ALA A 222 -7.63 -5.35 -17.37
N CYS A 223 -6.95 -5.74 -16.28
CA CYS A 223 -6.16 -6.98 -16.21
C CYS A 223 -7.05 -8.20 -16.49
N ASN A 224 -8.20 -8.31 -15.80
CA ASN A 224 -9.13 -9.43 -15.97
C ASN A 224 -9.68 -9.56 -17.40
N ARG A 225 -9.91 -8.43 -18.10
CA ARG A 225 -10.33 -8.43 -19.52
C ARG A 225 -9.21 -8.77 -20.50
N THR A 226 -7.96 -8.68 -20.07
CA THR A 226 -6.78 -8.89 -20.93
C THR A 226 -6.01 -10.16 -20.56
N ARG A 227 -6.65 -11.10 -19.85
CA ARG A 227 -6.06 -12.40 -19.50
C ARG A 227 -5.50 -13.14 -20.71
N ASP A 228 -6.19 -13.05 -21.85
CA ASP A 228 -5.81 -13.69 -23.11
C ASP A 228 -4.52 -13.12 -23.75
N TRP A 229 -3.98 -12.03 -23.22
CA TRP A 229 -2.72 -11.45 -23.71
C TRP A 229 -1.48 -12.18 -23.20
N PHE A 230 -1.64 -13.06 -22.23
CA PHE A 230 -0.57 -13.77 -21.56
C PHE A 230 -0.54 -15.22 -22.00
N PRO A 231 0.63 -15.89 -21.89
CA PRO A 231 0.72 -17.32 -22.15
C PRO A 231 -0.29 -18.06 -21.27
N ALA A 232 -0.98 -19.04 -21.85
CA ALA A 232 -1.80 -19.97 -21.06
C ALA A 232 -0.92 -20.59 -19.96
N GLU A 233 -1.43 -20.64 -18.73
CA GLU A 233 -0.75 -21.33 -17.64
C GLU A 233 -0.39 -22.74 -18.10
N ALA A 234 0.90 -23.06 -18.11
CA ALA A 234 1.33 -24.42 -18.30
C ALA A 234 0.72 -25.23 -17.16
N ALA A 235 -0.14 -26.19 -17.48
CA ALA A 235 -0.71 -27.11 -16.51
C ALA A 235 0.43 -27.74 -15.71
N ALA A 236 0.50 -27.42 -14.42
CA ALA A 236 1.44 -28.01 -13.48
C ALA A 236 0.97 -29.41 -13.08
#